data_AF-A0A4R5DXM8-F1
#
_entry.id   AF-A0A4R5DXM8-F1
#
_cell.length_a   1.000
_cell.length_b   1.000
_cell.length_c   1.000
_cell.angle_alpha   90.00
_cell.angle_beta   90.00
_cell.angle_gamma   90.00
#
_symmetry.space_group_name_H-M   'P 1'
#
loop_
_entity.id
_entity.type
_entity.pdbx_description
1 polymer ?
#
loop_
_entity_poly.entity_id
_entity_poly.type
_entity_poly.pdbx_seq_one_letter_code
_entity_poly.pdbx_strand_id
1 'polypeptide(L)'
;IWGILRALEQAGIITLADKAYQGAEGPVRTPYKGKHKPESQKHANRAHARLRGPGERANAQLKGWRILRKLRCSPSKAGHLCKAIAVLQNHRVTQAG
;
A
#
# COMPACT_ATOMS: atom_id res chain seq x y z
N ILE A 1 3.53 -13.69 7.12
CA ILE A 1 3.30 -13.05 5.79
C ILE A 1 2.13 -13.71 5.07
N TRP A 2 2.15 -15.03 4.89
CA TRP A 2 1.07 -15.79 4.23
C TRP A 2 -0.34 -15.60 4.81
N GLY A 3 -0.47 -15.46 6.13
CA GLY A 3 -1.77 -15.25 6.79
C GLY A 3 -2.49 -13.95 6.37
N ILE A 4 -1.75 -12.90 6.01
CA ILE A 4 -2.36 -11.64 5.57
C ILE A 4 -2.97 -11.80 4.18
N LEU A 5 -2.25 -12.44 3.25
CA LEU A 5 -2.75 -12.65 1.89
C LEU A 5 -4.00 -13.53 1.88
N ARG A 6 -4.02 -14.60 2.70
CA ARG A 6 -5.20 -15.45 2.88
C ARG A 6 -6.39 -14.69 3.46
N ALA A 7 -6.16 -13.83 4.47
CA ALA A 7 -7.23 -13.03 5.06
C ALA A 7 -7.80 -12.02 4.05
N LEU A 8 -6.94 -11.41 3.22
CA LEU A 8 -7.37 -10.52 2.15
C LEU A 8 -8.17 -11.27 1.08
N GLU A 9 -7.78 -12.50 0.77
CA GLU A 9 -8.50 -13.38 -0.16
C GLU A 9 -9.90 -13.71 0.35
N GLN A 10 -10.00 -14.15 1.61
CA GLN A 10 -11.27 -14.45 2.28
C GLN A 10 -12.19 -13.22 2.35
N ALA A 11 -11.60 -12.03 2.48
CA ALA A 11 -12.34 -10.77 2.46
C ALA A 11 -12.68 -10.27 1.05
N GLY A 12 -12.27 -10.97 -0.03
CA GLY A 12 -12.50 -10.54 -1.41
C GLY A 12 -11.72 -9.27 -1.81
N ILE A 13 -10.65 -8.94 -1.09
CA ILE A 13 -9.88 -7.71 -1.28
C ILE A 13 -8.76 -7.94 -2.29
N ILE A 14 -8.90 -7.35 -3.48
CA ILE A 14 -7.82 -7.29 -4.48
C ILE A 14 -6.66 -6.46 -3.92
N THR A 15 -5.46 -7.03 -3.97
CA THR A 15 -4.26 -6.43 -3.39
C THR A 15 -3.27 -6.05 -4.48
N LEU A 16 -3.01 -4.75 -4.65
CA LEU A 16 -2.00 -4.27 -5.60
C LEU A 16 -0.61 -4.30 -4.95
N ALA A 17 0.32 -5.06 -5.52
CA ALA A 17 1.67 -5.23 -4.97
C ALA A 17 2.76 -4.83 -5.95
N ASP A 18 3.96 -4.61 -5.40
CA ASP A 18 5.12 -4.33 -6.22
C ASP A 18 5.53 -5.54 -7.07
N LYS A 19 6.28 -5.27 -8.13
CA LYS A 19 6.83 -6.23 -9.07
C LYS A 19 7.67 -7.34 -8.40
N ALA A 20 8.25 -7.07 -7.22
CA ALA A 20 8.96 -8.07 -6.42
C ALA A 20 8.04 -9.17 -5.85
N TYR A 21 6.73 -8.94 -5.76
CA TYR A 21 5.74 -9.90 -5.26
C TYR A 21 5.13 -10.77 -6.37
N GLN A 22 5.69 -10.73 -7.58
CA GLN A 22 5.19 -11.59 -8.64
C GLN A 22 5.46 -13.06 -8.30
N GLY A 23 4.42 -13.89 -8.39
CA GLY A 23 4.46 -15.28 -7.93
C GLY A 23 3.93 -15.47 -6.51
N ALA A 24 3.56 -14.40 -5.80
CA ALA A 24 2.76 -14.53 -4.59
C ALA A 24 1.37 -15.08 -4.94
N GLU A 25 0.97 -16.15 -4.25
CA GLU A 25 -0.37 -16.70 -4.31
C GLU A 25 -1.41 -15.75 -3.67
N GLY A 26 -2.68 -15.95 -4.02
CA GLY A 26 -3.80 -15.17 -3.47
C GLY A 26 -4.19 -13.95 -4.32
N PRO A 27 -4.85 -12.93 -3.74
CA PRO A 27 -5.51 -11.84 -4.48
C PRO A 27 -4.53 -10.76 -4.96
N VAL A 28 -3.27 -11.11 -5.20
CA VAL A 28 -2.18 -10.18 -5.50
C VAL A 28 -2.12 -9.87 -6.99
N ARG A 29 -2.13 -8.58 -7.34
CA ARG A 29 -1.92 -8.08 -8.70
C ARG A 29 -0.66 -7.25 -8.76
N THR A 30 0.28 -7.67 -9.60
CA THR A 30 1.55 -6.97 -9.84
C THR A 30 1.59 -6.36 -11.24
N PRO A 31 2.38 -5.31 -11.48
CA PRO A 31 2.52 -4.73 -12.82
C PRO A 31 3.18 -5.70 -13.81
N TYR A 32 2.86 -5.56 -15.09
CA TYR A 32 3.46 -6.37 -16.17
C TYR A 32 4.98 -6.10 -16.27
N LYS A 33 5.79 -7.16 -16.46
CA LYS A 33 7.26 -7.08 -16.65
C LYS A 33 7.66 -6.93 -18.13
N GLY A 34 8.95 -6.70 -18.39
CA GLY A 34 9.52 -6.63 -19.76
C GLY A 34 9.69 -5.23 -20.34
N LYS A 35 10.39 -5.13 -21.48
CA LYS A 35 10.46 -3.93 -22.35
C LYS A 35 9.45 -4.08 -23.50
N HIS A 36 9.21 -3.01 -24.27
CA HIS A 36 8.33 -3.03 -25.47
C HIS A 36 6.91 -3.60 -25.25
N LYS A 37 6.31 -3.29 -24.11
CA LYS A 37 4.94 -3.73 -23.80
C LYS A 37 3.92 -3.08 -24.75
N PRO A 38 2.81 -3.76 -25.09
CA PRO A 38 1.69 -3.13 -25.76
C PRO A 38 1.12 -1.98 -24.93
N GLU A 39 0.50 -1.00 -25.58
CA GLU A 39 -0.02 0.21 -24.92
C GLU A 39 -1.06 -0.10 -23.82
N SER A 40 -1.85 -1.15 -24.00
CA SER A 40 -2.81 -1.61 -22.99
C SER A 40 -2.14 -1.98 -21.67
N GLN A 41 -1.01 -2.70 -21.71
CA GLN A 41 -0.24 -3.05 -20.50
C GLN A 41 0.47 -1.85 -19.90
N LYS A 42 0.94 -0.90 -20.71
CA LYS A 42 1.48 0.36 -20.19
C LYS A 42 0.40 1.17 -19.47
N HIS A 43 -0.81 1.22 -20.02
CA HIS A 43 -1.95 1.88 -19.38
C HIS A 43 -2.30 1.20 -18.04
N ALA A 44 -2.40 -0.13 -18.04
CA ALA A 44 -2.65 -0.90 -16.82
C ALA A 44 -1.58 -0.63 -15.74
N ASN A 45 -0.30 -0.58 -16.12
CA ASN A 45 0.79 -0.27 -15.19
C ASN A 45 0.71 1.16 -14.65
N ARG A 46 0.32 2.16 -15.47
CA ARG A 46 0.10 3.54 -15.01
C ARG A 46 -1.06 3.62 -14.00
N ALA A 47 -2.17 2.95 -14.30
CA ALA A 47 -3.31 2.88 -13.39
C ALA A 47 -2.92 2.19 -12.06
N HIS A 48 -2.20 1.08 -12.14
CA HIS A 48 -1.68 0.34 -10.99
C HIS A 48 -0.79 1.22 -10.10
N ALA A 49 0.18 1.94 -10.71
CA ALA A 49 1.04 2.88 -9.99
C ALA A 49 0.24 4.03 -9.34
N ARG A 50 -0.76 4.59 -10.05
CA ARG A 50 -1.63 5.64 -9.50
C ARG A 50 -2.41 5.17 -8.29
N LEU A 51 -2.93 3.95 -8.31
CA LEU A 51 -3.68 3.37 -7.20
C LEU A 51 -2.79 3.03 -5.99
N ARG A 52 -1.53 2.64 -6.22
CA ARG A 52 -0.56 2.37 -5.13
C ARG A 52 0.03 3.63 -4.50
N GLY A 53 0.19 4.69 -5.29
CA GLY A 53 0.85 5.93 -4.89
C GLY A 53 0.38 6.50 -3.54
N PRO A 54 -0.94 6.61 -3.25
CA PRO A 54 -1.42 7.09 -1.95
C PRO A 54 -0.92 6.26 -0.76
N GLY A 55 -0.99 4.92 -0.85
CA GLY A 55 -0.54 4.04 0.22
C GLY A 55 0.97 4.07 0.41
N GLU A 56 1.73 4.13 -0.69
CA GLU A 56 3.19 4.26 -0.65
C GLU A 56 3.62 5.59 -0.02
N ARG A 57 2.97 6.70 -0.39
CA ARG A 57 3.21 8.02 0.22
C ARG A 57 2.88 8.03 1.71
N ALA A 58 1.75 7.45 2.11
CA ALA A 58 1.39 7.36 3.52
C ALA A 58 2.47 6.59 4.30
N ASN A 59 2.95 5.46 3.79
CA ASN A 59 4.02 4.69 4.42
C ASN A 59 5.35 5.47 4.46
N ALA A 60 5.71 6.19 3.39
CA ALA A 60 6.90 7.02 3.35
C ALA A 60 6.85 8.15 4.39
N GLN A 61 5.69 8.80 4.55
CA GLN A 61 5.48 9.82 5.57
C GLN A 61 5.64 9.23 6.97
N LEU A 62 4.97 8.12 7.27
CA LEU A 62 5.07 7.44 8.58
C LEU A 62 6.53 7.09 8.95
N LYS A 63 7.34 6.65 7.97
CA LYS A 63 8.76 6.34 8.20
C LYS A 63 9.60 7.56 8.61
N GLY A 64 9.20 8.76 8.20
CA GLY A 64 9.86 10.01 8.59
C GLY A 64 9.59 10.44 10.03
N TRP A 65 8.61 9.84 10.70
CA TRP A 65 8.10 10.35 11.97
C TRP A 65 8.92 9.83 13.15
N ARG A 66 9.71 10.73 13.74
CA ARG A 66 10.56 10.41 14.91
C ARG A 66 9.79 9.85 16.09
N ILE A 67 8.54 10.26 16.29
CA ILE A 67 7.67 9.75 17.36
C ILE A 67 7.38 8.24 17.21
N LEU A 68 7.25 7.76 15.98
CA LEU A 68 7.00 6.33 15.71
C LEU A 68 8.26 5.48 15.88
N ARG A 69 9.46 6.07 15.79
CA ARG A 69 10.75 5.36 15.93
C ARG A 69 10.95 4.76 17.32
N LYS A 70 10.40 5.39 18.37
CA LYS A 70 10.53 4.95 19.77
C LYS A 70 9.23 4.35 20.32
N LEU A 71 8.24 4.09 19.47
CA LEU A 71 6.95 3.59 19.90
C LEU A 71 7.09 2.21 20.55
N ARG A 72 6.79 2.12 21.86
CA ARG A 72 6.76 0.87 22.61
C ARG A 72 5.34 0.54 23.03
N CYS A 73 4.61 -0.15 22.16
CA CYS A 73 3.29 -0.70 22.44
C CYS A 73 3.03 -1.96 21.61
N SER A 74 1.90 -2.63 21.85
CA SER A 74 1.53 -3.81 21.07
C SER A 74 1.33 -3.44 19.59
N PRO A 75 1.59 -4.37 18.64
CA PRO A 75 1.37 -4.14 17.21
C PRO A 75 -0.05 -3.66 16.88
N SER A 76 -1.05 -4.14 17.62
CA SER A 76 -2.44 -3.68 17.48
C SER A 76 -2.60 -2.20 17.84
N LYS A 77 -2.02 -1.74 18.97
CA LYS A 77 -2.05 -0.33 19.38
C LYS A 77 -1.27 0.53 18.40
N ALA A 78 -0.09 0.08 17.97
CA ALA A 78 0.71 0.77 16.97
C ALA A 78 -0.05 0.93 15.64
N GLY A 79 -0.73 -0.13 15.19
CA GLY A 79 -1.58 -0.10 14.00
C GLY A 79 -2.70 0.93 14.10
N HIS A 80 -3.41 1.00 15.22
CA HIS A 80 -4.46 2.01 15.45
C HIS A 80 -3.90 3.44 15.41
N LEU A 81 -2.76 3.69 16.07
CA LEU A 81 -2.11 4.99 16.05
C LEU A 81 -1.71 5.40 14.63
N CYS A 82 -1.06 4.51 13.87
CA CYS A 82 -0.68 4.77 12.48
C CYS A 82 -1.90 5.05 11.58
N LYS A 83 -3.01 4.33 11.76
CA LYS A 83 -4.26 4.57 11.01
C LYS A 83 -4.85 5.94 11.32
N ALA A 84 -4.99 6.28 12.61
CA ALA A 84 -5.53 7.57 13.03
C ALA A 84 -4.69 8.73 12.49
N ILE A 85 -3.37 8.61 12.60
CA ILE A 85 -2.40 9.52 12.02
C ILE A 85 -2.62 9.69 10.51
N ALA A 86 -2.71 8.59 9.76
CA ALA A 86 -2.86 8.64 8.30
C ALA A 86 -4.17 9.33 7.88
N VAL A 87 -5.26 9.08 8.60
CA VAL A 87 -6.56 9.74 8.36
C VAL A 87 -6.46 11.24 8.59
N LEU A 88 -5.88 11.68 9.72
CA LEU A 88 -5.74 13.10 10.04
C LEU A 88 -4.86 13.84 9.02
N GLN A 89 -3.78 13.20 8.58
CA GLN A 89 -2.87 13.76 7.59
C GLN A 89 -3.55 13.90 6.23
N ASN A 90 -4.27 12.87 5.77
CA ASN A 90 -5.03 12.94 4.51
C ASN A 90 -6.11 14.03 4.57
N HIS A 91 -6.84 14.13 5.69
CA HIS A 91 -7.83 15.18 5.89
C HIS A 91 -7.20 16.59 5.76
N ARG A 92 -6.05 16.83 6.41
CA ARG A 92 -5.33 18.11 6.28
C ARG A 92 -4.91 18.41 4.85
N VAL A 93 -4.35 17.43 4.14
CA VAL A 93 -3.92 17.60 2.74
C VAL A 93 -5.11 17.93 1.84
N THR A 94 -6.26 17.28 2.03
CA THR A 94 -7.48 17.56 1.27
C THR A 94 -8.09 18.93 1.58
N GLN A 95 -7.97 19.43 2.81
CA GLN A 95 -8.49 20.75 3.20
C GLN A 95 -7.57 21.91 2.78
N ALA A 96 -6.29 21.64 2.49
CA ALA A 96 -5.29 22.65 2.15
C ALA A 96 -5.09 22.86 0.64
N GLY A 97 -5.84 22.15 -0.21
CA GLY A 97 -5.78 22.25 -1.66
C GLY A 97 -7.15 22.46 -2.26
#